data_AF-A0A8X6X5D0-F1
#
_entry.id   AF-A0A8X6X5D0-F1
#
_cell.length_a   1.000
_cell.length_b   1.000
_cell.length_c   1.000
_cell.angle_alpha   90.00
_cell.angle_beta   90.00
_cell.angle_gamma   90.00
#
_symmetry.space_group_name_H-M   'P 1'
#
loop_
_entity.id
_entity.type
_entity.pdbx_description
1 polymer ?
#
loop_
_entity_poly.entity_id
_entity_poly.type
_entity_poly.pdbx_seq_one_letter_code
_entity_poly.pdbx_strand_id
1 'polypeptide(L)'
;MSIEIVVLFLIFQYVRLSFDTKPELLLQLLTREWQLELPKLLITVHGGKANFELQPKLKAVLRQGLVKAAKTTGAWIFTAGTNTGVMRHVGEALVNERTPRLRGRVLAIGIAPWGIIDNRTDLIGKNCSTKLHPFIPVFLPKVLPKLLLTAIKDKMLMS
;
A
#
# COMPACT_ATOMS: atom_id res chain seq x y z
N MET A 1 20.69 -1.08 15.55
CA MET A 1 19.22 -1.13 15.45
C MET A 1 18.88 -1.48 14.01
N SER A 2 18.55 -2.74 13.73
CA SER A 2 18.33 -3.24 12.37
C SER A 2 16.98 -2.73 11.85
N ILE A 3 17.01 -1.88 10.82
CA ILE A 3 15.79 -1.31 10.22
C ILE A 3 15.21 -2.34 9.25
N GLU A 4 14.25 -3.13 9.69
CA GLU A 4 13.57 -4.05 8.79
C GLU A 4 12.54 -3.29 7.94
N ILE A 5 12.46 -3.65 6.67
CA ILE A 5 11.63 -2.97 5.68
C ILE A 5 10.45 -3.87 5.34
N VAL A 6 9.23 -3.33 5.41
CA VAL A 6 8.05 -3.95 4.83
C VAL A 6 7.80 -3.37 3.46
N VAL A 7 7.67 -4.26 2.49
CA VAL A 7 7.22 -3.94 1.13
C VAL A 7 5.73 -4.31 1.06
N LEU A 8 4.88 -3.31 0.84
CA LEU A 8 3.42 -3.40 0.78
C LEU A 8 2.93 -3.26 -0.65
N PHE A 9 2.23 -4.27 -1.17
CA PHE A 9 1.53 -4.16 -2.45
C PHE A 9 0.09 -3.70 -2.24
N LEU A 10 -0.40 -2.81 -3.10
CA LEU A 10 -1.84 -2.57 -3.21
C LEU A 10 -2.52 -3.90 -3.50
N ILE A 11 -3.34 -4.36 -2.54
CA ILE A 11 -4.25 -5.51 -2.62
C ILE A 11 -3.69 -6.86 -2.07
N PHE A 12 -3.15 -6.87 -0.85
CA PHE A 12 -3.06 -8.04 0.08
C PHE A 12 -1.73 -8.81 0.23
N GLN A 13 -0.65 -8.42 -0.44
CA GLN A 13 0.66 -9.07 -0.26
C GLN A 13 1.66 -8.15 0.44
N TYR A 14 2.38 -8.68 1.43
CA TYR A 14 3.49 -8.01 2.08
C TYR A 14 4.64 -8.97 2.31
N VAL A 15 5.84 -8.42 2.40
CA VAL A 15 7.03 -9.15 2.84
C VAL A 15 7.80 -8.27 3.82
N ARG A 16 8.28 -8.87 4.92
CA ARG A 16 9.24 -8.25 5.83
C ARG A 16 10.64 -8.69 5.43
N LEU A 17 11.47 -7.73 5.08
CA LEU A 17 12.85 -7.94 4.66
C LEU A 17 13.81 -7.36 5.69
N SER A 18 14.96 -8.00 5.83
CA SER A 18 16.06 -7.41 6.59
C SER A 18 16.68 -6.26 5.80
N PHE A 19 17.24 -5.27 6.49
CA PHE A 19 17.91 -4.11 5.88
C PHE A 19 19.01 -4.50 4.87
N ASP A 20 19.73 -5.56 5.19
CA ASP A 20 20.86 -6.10 4.42
C ASP A 20 20.43 -7.12 3.36
N THR A 21 19.13 -7.30 3.14
CA THR A 21 18.63 -8.16 2.07
C THR A 21 19.07 -7.59 0.72
N LYS A 22 19.74 -8.43 -0.07
CA LYS A 22 20.22 -8.09 -1.41
C LYS A 22 19.05 -7.64 -2.31
N PRO A 23 19.14 -6.47 -2.97
CA PRO A 23 18.07 -5.95 -3.84
C PRO A 23 17.64 -6.90 -4.95
N GLU A 24 18.55 -7.77 -5.42
CA GLU A 24 18.28 -8.77 -6.44
C GLU A 24 17.20 -9.78 -5.99
N LEU A 25 17.16 -10.10 -4.70
CA LEU A 25 16.14 -10.98 -4.12
C LEU A 25 14.76 -10.31 -4.12
N LEU A 26 14.71 -9.00 -3.86
CA LEU A 26 13.46 -8.24 -3.97
C LEU A 26 12.98 -8.20 -5.42
N LEU A 27 13.87 -7.97 -6.39
CA LEU A 27 13.50 -7.99 -7.80
C LEU A 27 12.99 -9.37 -8.24
N GLN A 28 13.64 -10.45 -7.80
CA GLN A 28 13.19 -11.82 -8.05
C GLN A 28 11.82 -12.08 -7.43
N LEU A 29 11.59 -11.65 -6.19
CA LEU A 29 10.29 -11.76 -5.55
C LEU A 29 9.21 -11.05 -6.37
N LEU A 30 9.43 -9.79 -6.76
CA LEU A 30 8.46 -8.98 -7.50
C LEU A 30 8.16 -9.60 -8.88
N THR A 31 9.17 -10.06 -9.61
CA THR A 31 9.01 -10.49 -11.01
C THR A 31 8.69 -11.97 -11.18
N ARG A 32 9.22 -12.84 -10.31
CA ARG A 32 9.04 -14.30 -10.42
C ARG A 32 7.91 -14.80 -9.54
N GLU A 33 7.99 -14.53 -8.24
CA GLU A 33 7.02 -15.06 -7.28
C GLU A 33 5.68 -14.31 -7.38
N TRP A 34 5.74 -12.98 -7.44
CA TRP A 34 4.55 -12.12 -7.56
C TRP A 34 4.15 -11.83 -9.01
N GLN A 35 4.91 -12.33 -9.98
CA GLN A 35 4.60 -12.28 -11.42
C GLN A 35 4.28 -10.87 -11.93
N LEU A 36 4.94 -9.85 -11.38
CA LEU A 36 4.76 -8.47 -11.80
C LEU A 36 5.59 -8.21 -13.06
N GLU A 37 4.96 -7.59 -14.06
CA GLU A 37 5.66 -7.10 -15.26
C GLU A 37 6.62 -5.98 -14.88
N LEU A 38 7.87 -6.08 -15.33
CA LEU A 38 8.90 -5.07 -15.09
C LEU A 38 8.44 -3.71 -15.62
N PRO A 39 8.54 -2.63 -14.82
CA PRO A 39 8.07 -1.33 -15.26
C PRO A 39 9.04 -0.71 -16.25
N LYS A 40 8.50 0.10 -17.16
CA LYS A 40 9.32 0.97 -18.03
C LYS A 40 9.77 2.25 -17.32
N LEU A 41 9.10 2.60 -16.22
CA LEU A 41 9.34 3.83 -15.46
C LEU A 41 9.00 3.62 -13.97
N LEU A 42 9.75 4.27 -13.10
CA LEU A 42 9.44 4.33 -11.67
C LEU A 42 9.01 5.75 -11.30
N ILE A 43 7.85 5.87 -10.65
CA ILE A 43 7.36 7.13 -10.09
C ILE A 43 7.50 7.03 -8.57
N THR A 44 8.47 7.73 -8.00
CA THR A 44 8.61 7.78 -6.54
C THR A 44 7.93 9.04 -6.00
N VAL A 45 6.98 8.87 -5.08
CA VAL A 45 6.31 9.98 -4.42
C VAL A 45 6.89 10.17 -3.03
N HIS A 46 7.31 11.40 -2.74
CA HIS A 46 7.75 11.86 -1.42
C HIS A 46 6.90 13.03 -0.95
N GLY A 47 6.89 13.32 0.35
CA GLY A 47 6.17 14.47 0.87
C GLY A 47 6.19 14.59 2.38
N GLY A 48 5.57 15.66 2.87
CA GLY A 48 5.43 15.92 4.30
C GLY A 48 4.61 14.83 5.01
N LYS A 49 4.99 14.56 6.27
CA LYS A 49 4.33 13.57 7.14
C LYS A 49 3.06 14.12 7.83
N ALA A 50 2.99 15.44 8.04
CA ALA A 50 1.84 16.07 8.67
C ALA A 50 0.59 15.90 7.79
N ASN A 51 -0.52 15.50 8.39
CA ASN A 51 -1.80 15.42 7.69
C ASN A 51 -2.31 16.82 7.33
N PHE A 52 -2.85 16.95 6.12
CA PHE A 52 -3.46 18.17 5.63
C PHE A 52 -4.60 17.81 4.68
N GLU A 53 -5.58 18.69 4.53
CA GLU A 53 -6.64 18.51 3.54
C GLU A 53 -6.30 19.27 2.26
N LEU A 54 -6.54 18.63 1.12
CA LEU A 54 -6.40 19.27 -0.17
C LEU A 54 -7.72 19.95 -0.55
N GLN A 55 -7.63 21.13 -1.16
CA GLN A 55 -8.81 21.71 -1.80
C GLN A 55 -9.38 20.71 -2.84
N PRO A 56 -10.71 20.56 -2.96
CA PRO A 56 -11.32 19.53 -3.80
C PRO A 56 -10.82 19.51 -5.25
N LYS A 57 -10.60 20.70 -5.84
CA LYS A 57 -10.06 20.85 -7.20
C LYS A 57 -8.64 20.28 -7.32
N LEU A 58 -7.76 20.60 -6.38
CA LEU A 58 -6.39 20.10 -6.36
C LEU A 58 -6.34 18.59 -6.10
N LYS A 59 -7.18 18.09 -5.18
CA LYS A 59 -7.34 16.65 -4.91
C LYS A 59 -7.74 15.88 -6.18
N ALA A 60 -8.68 16.43 -6.95
CA ALA A 60 -9.13 15.83 -8.21
C ALA A 60 -8.01 15.81 -9.28
N VAL A 61 -7.32 16.94 -9.47
CA VAL A 61 -6.23 17.06 -10.45
C VAL A 61 -5.07 16.13 -10.10
N LEU A 62 -4.63 16.11 -8.83
CA LEU A 62 -3.57 15.24 -8.36
C LEU A 62 -3.91 13.76 -8.61
N ARG A 63 -5.11 13.35 -8.20
CA ARG A 63 -5.59 11.97 -8.39
C ARG A 63 -5.63 11.58 -9.86
N GLN A 64 -6.25 12.39 -10.71
CA GLN A 64 -6.38 12.09 -12.13
C GLN A 64 -5.03 12.09 -12.83
N GLY A 65 -4.18 13.08 -12.55
CA GLY A 65 -2.84 13.20 -13.13
C GLY A 65 -1.94 12.02 -12.78
N LEU A 66 -1.88 11.64 -11.50
CA LEU A 66 -1.06 10.52 -11.03
C LEU A 66 -1.51 9.18 -11.63
N VAL A 67 -2.82 8.88 -11.56
CA VAL A 67 -3.38 7.64 -12.13
C VAL A 67 -3.16 7.60 -13.64
N LYS A 68 -3.40 8.71 -14.34
CA LYS A 68 -3.19 8.78 -15.79
C LYS A 68 -1.72 8.55 -16.15
N ALA A 69 -0.79 9.25 -15.50
CA ALA A 69 0.64 9.11 -15.77
C ALA A 69 1.13 7.67 -15.58
N ALA A 70 0.74 7.03 -14.48
CA ALA A 70 1.14 5.65 -14.19
C ALA A 70 0.57 4.66 -15.21
N LYS A 71 -0.70 4.81 -15.60
CA LYS A 71 -1.32 3.95 -16.62
C LYS A 71 -0.72 4.13 -18.02
N THR A 72 -0.51 5.38 -18.44
CA THR A 72 0.01 5.68 -19.78
C THR A 72 1.41 5.11 -20.00
N THR A 73 2.22 5.08 -18.94
CA THR A 73 3.62 4.63 -19.01
C THR A 73 3.82 3.18 -18.57
N GLY A 74 2.84 2.58 -17.90
CA GLY A 74 3.04 1.30 -17.20
C GLY A 74 4.02 1.44 -16.03
N ALA A 75 4.03 2.59 -15.36
CA ALA A 75 4.96 2.85 -14.27
C ALA A 75 4.54 2.15 -12.98
N TRP A 76 5.53 1.75 -12.18
CA TRP A 76 5.33 1.42 -10.78
C TRP A 76 5.42 2.68 -9.93
N ILE A 77 4.52 2.83 -8.96
CA ILE A 77 4.54 3.92 -8.00
C ILE A 77 5.23 3.44 -6.71
N PHE A 78 6.32 4.08 -6.34
CA PHE A 78 6.99 3.86 -5.06
C PHE A 78 6.60 4.95 -4.07
N THR A 79 6.32 4.54 -2.84
CA THR A 79 5.84 5.43 -1.77
C THR A 79 6.27 4.91 -0.41
N ALA A 80 6.17 5.72 0.65
CA ALA A 80 6.52 5.31 2.00
C ALA A 80 5.54 4.29 2.62
N GLY A 81 4.42 3.98 1.96
CA GLY A 81 3.47 2.94 2.42
C GLY A 81 2.65 3.31 3.68
N THR A 82 2.78 4.55 4.16
CA THR A 82 2.12 5.06 5.36
C THR A 82 0.85 5.84 5.03
N ASN A 83 -0.19 5.79 5.85
CA ASN A 83 -1.39 6.62 5.68
C ASN A 83 -1.24 7.99 6.37
N THR A 84 -0.25 8.78 5.95
CA THR A 84 0.00 10.13 6.50
C THR A 84 0.37 11.13 5.41
N GLY A 85 0.04 12.40 5.64
CA GLY A 85 0.40 13.54 4.78
C GLY A 85 0.17 13.29 3.30
N VAL A 86 1.21 13.45 2.48
CA VAL A 86 1.11 13.25 1.03
C VAL A 86 0.73 11.82 0.65
N MET A 87 1.25 10.81 1.38
CA MET A 87 1.02 9.40 1.09
C MET A 87 -0.44 9.01 1.24
N ARG A 88 -1.16 9.63 2.18
CA ARG A 88 -2.60 9.46 2.32
C ARG A 88 -3.33 9.84 1.04
N HIS A 89 -3.03 11.01 0.47
CA HIS A 89 -3.68 11.48 -0.77
C HIS A 89 -3.32 10.62 -1.98
N VAL A 90 -2.07 10.14 -2.05
CA VAL A 90 -1.65 9.14 -3.05
C VAL A 90 -2.48 7.86 -2.89
N GLY A 91 -2.63 7.36 -1.67
CA GLY A 91 -3.39 6.15 -1.42
C GLY A 91 -4.86 6.26 -1.77
N GLU A 92 -5.50 7.38 -1.40
CA GLU A 92 -6.87 7.69 -1.80
C GLU A 92 -7.02 7.79 -3.33
N ALA A 93 -6.03 8.31 -4.05
CA ALA A 93 -6.05 8.36 -5.50
C ALA A 93 -6.04 6.96 -6.15
N LEU A 94 -5.29 6.03 -5.56
CA LEU A 94 -5.09 4.68 -6.09
C LEU A 94 -6.20 3.70 -5.69
N VAL A 95 -6.73 3.79 -4.48
CA VAL A 95 -7.85 2.93 -4.01
C VAL A 95 -9.15 3.24 -4.77
N ASN A 96 -9.38 4.50 -5.13
CA ASN A 96 -10.57 4.92 -5.87
C ASN A 96 -10.49 4.61 -7.38
N GLU A 97 -9.43 3.93 -7.81
CA GLU A 97 -9.28 3.45 -9.16
C GLU A 97 -10.22 2.25 -9.37
N ARG A 98 -11.26 2.45 -10.18
CA ARG A 98 -12.30 1.45 -10.48
C ARG A 98 -11.96 0.66 -11.74
N THR A 99 -10.77 0.04 -11.83
CA THR A 99 -10.45 -0.82 -12.98
C THR A 99 -10.70 -2.29 -12.64
N PRO A 100 -11.77 -2.90 -13.18
CA PRO A 100 -12.11 -4.30 -12.91
C PRO A 100 -11.14 -5.30 -13.56
N ARG A 101 -10.22 -4.86 -14.43
CA ARG A 101 -9.23 -5.73 -15.10
C ARG A 101 -7.84 -5.56 -14.50
N LEU A 102 -7.13 -6.67 -14.25
CA LEU A 102 -5.73 -6.69 -13.79
C LEU A 102 -4.79 -5.98 -14.78
N ARG A 103 -4.99 -6.16 -16.09
CA ARG A 103 -4.31 -5.40 -17.14
C ARG A 103 -4.79 -3.95 -17.13
N GLY A 104 -3.96 -3.05 -16.62
CA GLY A 104 -4.23 -1.61 -16.55
C GLY A 104 -4.53 -1.06 -15.15
N ARG A 105 -4.39 -1.89 -14.10
CA ARG A 105 -4.31 -1.39 -12.71
C ARG A 105 -2.98 -0.69 -12.50
N VAL A 106 -3.02 0.42 -11.77
CA VAL A 106 -1.82 1.10 -11.32
C VAL A 106 -1.14 0.25 -10.25
N LEU A 107 0.14 -0.04 -10.46
CA LEU A 107 0.94 -0.79 -9.51
C LEU A 107 1.60 0.18 -8.52
N ALA A 108 1.38 -0.03 -7.23
CA ALA A 108 2.07 0.74 -6.20
C ALA A 108 2.71 -0.15 -5.12
N ILE A 109 3.89 0.28 -4.70
CA ILE A 109 4.76 -0.38 -3.72
C ILE A 109 5.02 0.61 -2.58
N GLY A 110 4.52 0.27 -1.39
CA GLY A 110 4.79 0.99 -0.16
C GLY A 110 5.98 0.41 0.58
N ILE A 111 6.96 1.24 0.92
CA ILE A 111 8.16 0.83 1.66
C ILE A 111 8.17 1.52 3.01
N ALA A 112 7.93 0.75 4.07
CA ALA A 112 7.80 1.28 5.43
C ALA A 112 8.70 0.52 6.41
N PRO A 113 9.37 1.20 7.37
CA PRO A 113 10.06 0.52 8.45
C PRO A 113 9.10 -0.31 9.31
N TRP A 114 9.47 -1.54 9.65
CA TRP A 114 8.65 -2.42 10.50
C TRP A 114 8.30 -1.79 11.85
N GLY A 115 9.22 -1.01 12.41
CA GLY A 115 9.04 -0.34 13.71
C GLY A 115 7.90 0.67 13.75
N ILE A 116 7.47 1.20 12.59
CA ILE A 116 6.37 2.18 12.49
C ILE A 116 5.04 1.55 12.04
N ILE A 117 5.01 0.23 11.86
CA ILE A 117 3.81 -0.50 11.46
C ILE A 117 2.94 -0.75 12.70
N ASP A 118 1.72 -0.24 12.68
CA ASP A 118 0.70 -0.53 13.68
C ASP A 118 0.26 -2.01 13.61
N ASN A 119 -0.02 -2.62 14.77
CA ASN A 119 -0.41 -4.03 14.90
C ASN A 119 0.54 -5.01 14.19
N ARG A 120 1.83 -4.67 14.08
CA ARG A 120 2.84 -5.51 13.41
C ARG A 120 2.93 -6.94 13.96
N THR A 121 2.53 -7.17 15.20
CA THR A 121 2.45 -8.50 15.83
C THR A 121 1.49 -9.42 15.11
N ASP A 122 0.40 -8.88 14.55
CA ASP A 122 -0.65 -9.63 13.85
C ASP A 122 -0.20 -10.03 12.43
N LEU A 123 0.88 -9.40 11.96
CA LEU A 123 1.56 -9.70 10.70
C LEU A 123 2.68 -10.74 10.89
N ILE A 124 2.84 -11.30 12.09
CA ILE A 124 3.83 -12.34 12.37
C ILE A 124 3.13 -13.70 12.43
N GLY A 125 3.49 -14.59 11.52
CA GLY A 125 3.07 -15.99 11.57
C GLY A 125 3.29 -16.68 10.23
N LYS A 126 3.25 -18.02 10.24
CA LYS A 126 3.37 -18.83 9.02
C LYS A 126 2.00 -19.01 8.39
N ASN A 127 1.89 -18.76 7.08
CA ASN A 127 0.63 -18.87 6.32
C ASN A 127 -0.53 -18.02 6.87
N CYS A 128 -0.21 -16.84 7.42
CA CYS A 128 -1.24 -15.93 7.96
C CYS A 128 -1.81 -15.05 6.85
N SER A 129 -3.11 -15.21 6.56
CA SER A 129 -3.90 -14.23 5.82
C SER A 129 -4.49 -13.23 6.82
N THR A 130 -4.03 -11.98 6.75
CA THR A 130 -4.47 -10.90 7.63
C THR A 130 -5.02 -9.74 6.81
N LYS A 131 -6.01 -9.03 7.34
CA LYS A 131 -6.65 -7.90 6.65
C LYS A 131 -5.69 -6.72 6.64
N LEU A 132 -4.99 -6.59 5.53
CA LEU A 132 -4.11 -5.48 5.26
C LEU A 132 -4.94 -4.34 4.67
N HIS A 133 -5.08 -3.25 5.42
CA HIS A 133 -5.69 -2.04 4.87
C HIS A 133 -4.77 -1.47 3.77
N PRO A 134 -5.33 -1.01 2.63
CA PRO A 134 -4.53 -0.32 1.64
C PRO A 134 -3.97 0.93 2.33
N PHE A 135 -2.64 0.97 2.49
CA PHE A 135 -1.89 1.96 3.27
C PHE A 135 -2.00 1.76 4.78
N ILE A 136 -0.85 1.48 5.40
CA ILE A 136 -0.77 1.19 6.83
C ILE A 136 -0.95 2.51 7.59
N PRO A 137 -1.96 2.65 8.47
CA PRO A 137 -2.02 3.78 9.38
C PRO A 137 -0.75 3.81 10.24
N VAL A 138 -0.09 4.96 10.26
CA VAL A 138 1.02 5.26 11.20
C VAL A 138 0.47 5.86 12.50
N PHE A 139 -0.85 6.02 12.58
CA PHE A 139 -1.55 6.45 13.78
C PHE A 139 -3.03 6.12 13.63
N LEU A 140 -3.57 5.26 14.49
CA LEU A 140 -4.98 5.31 14.87
C LEU A 140 -5.07 5.56 16.38
N PRO A 141 -5.78 6.61 16.85
CA PRO A 141 -6.26 6.60 18.22
C PRO A 141 -7.17 5.38 18.36
N LYS A 142 -6.91 4.57 19.40
CA LYS A 142 -7.76 3.43 19.77
C LYS A 142 -9.22 3.89 19.80
N VAL A 143 -10.05 3.40 18.89
CA VAL A 143 -11.45 2.95 19.03
C VAL A 143 -12.01 2.75 17.61
N LEU A 144 -12.20 1.50 17.19
CA LEU A 144 -13.14 1.18 16.12
C LEU A 144 -14.51 0.92 16.77
N PRO A 145 -15.62 1.53 16.29
CA PRO A 145 -16.95 1.30 16.83
C PRO A 145 -17.35 -0.18 16.69
N LYS A 146 -17.89 -0.77 17.77
CA LYS A 146 -18.36 -2.17 17.82
C LYS A 146 -19.31 -2.55 16.66
N LEU A 147 -19.98 -1.58 16.05
CA LEU A 147 -20.90 -1.79 14.92
C LEU A 147 -20.23 -2.39 13.66
N LEU A 148 -18.96 -2.10 13.39
CA LEU A 148 -18.30 -2.58 12.16
C LEU A 148 -17.82 -4.04 12.29
N LEU A 149 -17.67 -4.55 13.51
CA LEU A 149 -17.23 -5.93 13.76
C LEU A 149 -18.35 -6.94 13.48
N THR A 150 -19.60 -6.56 13.74
CA THR A 150 -20.77 -7.42 13.53
C THR A 150 -21.07 -7.60 12.04
N ALA A 151 -20.97 -6.53 11.25
CA ALA A 151 -21.24 -6.55 9.81
C ALA A 151 -20.28 -7.45 8.99
N ILE A 152 -19.14 -7.82 9.58
CA ILE A 152 -18.13 -8.68 8.94
C ILE A 152 -18.27 -10.14 9.37
N LYS A 153 -18.83 -10.43 10.55
CA LYS A 153 -19.04 -11.80 11.03
C LYS A 153 -20.18 -12.51 10.30
N ASP A 154 -21.24 -11.79 9.94
CA ASP A 154 -22.43 -12.39 9.32
C ASP A 154 -22.26 -12.71 7.82
N LYS A 155 -21.16 -12.26 7.19
CA LYS A 155 -20.88 -12.52 5.77
C LYS A 155 -19.81 -13.58 5.52
N MET A 156 -19.27 -14.21 6.55
CA MET A 156 -18.18 -15.19 6.43
C MET A 156 -18.46 -16.52 7.13
N LEU A 157 -19.71 -16.75 7.54
CA LEU A 157 -20.25 -18.03 8.03
C LEU A 157 -21.26 -18.58 7.02
N MET A 158 -20.84 -18.78 5.76
CA MET A 158 -21.37 -19.80 4.86
C MET A 158 -20.31 -20.07 3.78
N SER A 159 -19.90 -21.35 3.71
CA SER A 159 -18.86 -22.01 2.90
C SER A 159 -17.40 -21.76 3.30
#